data_AF-A0A495W1I0-F1
#
_entry.id   AF-A0A495W1I0-F1
#
_cell.length_a   1.000
_cell.length_b   1.000
_cell.length_c   1.000
_cell.angle_alpha   90.00
_cell.angle_beta   90.00
_cell.angle_gamma   90.00
#
_symmetry.space_group_name_H-M   'P 1'
#
loop_
_entity.id
_entity.type
_entity.pdbx_description
1 polymer ?
#
loop_
_entity_poly.entity_id
_entity_poly.type
_entity_poly.pdbx_seq_one_letter_code
_entity_poly.pdbx_strand_id
1 'polypeptide(L)'
;MRPAGRCGAVLSARRVRAYPGGMGELPETFDDAFRSSARSEWLRREFPRLLDPELPPEVEPFSFVPASGLAEIASAVRVGPGDLLVDLACGRGGPGMWVARRVGAALCGVDGSSVAVAAATDRRDAFGLGSRARFAQGDLAATGLADGAADAVMCVDALQFAPDRDLVARELRRVLRPGGRLVLTCWEARLLGDACVVERFATLRCGEVLRAAGFADVEVVERPAWEERRRAVYDAALALGPSEDVGLSMIQAEGRDALQEMPLTRRVLVTATNPT
;
A
#
# COMPACT_ATOMS: atom_id res chain seq x y z
N MET A 1 -13.80 6.41 27.87
CA MET A 1 -12.37 6.74 28.03
C MET A 1 -11.54 5.54 27.60
N ARG A 2 -10.99 5.53 26.37
CA ARG A 2 -9.88 4.67 25.83
C ARG A 2 -9.82 4.81 24.29
N PRO A 3 -8.84 5.55 23.75
CA PRO A 3 -8.09 5.04 22.58
C PRO A 3 -6.56 5.29 22.65
N ALA A 4 -6.07 6.11 23.59
CA ALA A 4 -4.65 6.49 23.65
C ALA A 4 -3.70 5.36 24.11
N GLY A 5 -4.22 4.28 24.69
CA GLY A 5 -3.42 3.22 25.32
C GLY A 5 -2.95 2.08 24.41
N ARG A 6 -3.64 1.78 23.30
CA ARG A 6 -3.27 0.64 22.42
C ARG A 6 -2.06 0.91 21.54
N CYS A 7 -1.86 2.18 21.16
CA CYS A 7 -0.72 2.59 20.34
C CYS A 7 0.53 2.97 21.18
N GLY A 8 0.34 3.31 22.47
CA GLY A 8 1.40 3.82 23.34
C GLY A 8 2.40 2.79 23.87
N ALA A 9 2.04 1.51 23.92
CA ALA A 9 2.87 0.47 24.53
C ALA A 9 3.66 -0.39 23.53
N VAL A 10 3.44 -0.24 22.22
CA VAL A 10 3.87 -1.26 21.23
C VAL A 10 4.91 -0.75 20.22
N LEU A 11 5.05 0.56 20.03
CA LEU A 11 6.06 1.13 19.13
C LEU A 11 7.40 1.33 19.86
N SER A 12 8.00 0.26 20.39
CA SER A 12 9.43 0.27 20.70
C SER A 12 10.17 0.06 19.39
N ALA A 13 11.04 1.01 18.99
CA ALA A 13 11.83 0.92 17.77
C ALA A 13 12.78 -0.29 17.84
N ARG A 14 12.31 -1.46 17.40
CA ARG A 14 13.19 -2.60 17.13
C ARG A 14 13.78 -2.41 15.75
N ARG A 15 15.11 -2.49 15.65
CA ARG A 15 15.83 -2.41 14.38
C ARG A 15 15.36 -3.53 13.44
N VAL A 16 14.91 -3.14 12.27
CA VAL A 16 14.55 -4.04 11.16
C VAL A 16 15.82 -4.66 10.57
N ARG A 17 15.81 -5.95 10.23
CA ARG A 17 16.87 -6.55 9.41
C ARG A 17 16.75 -5.98 8.00
N ALA A 18 17.85 -5.49 7.44
CA ALA A 18 17.89 -4.97 6.09
C ALA A 18 17.30 -5.98 5.09
N TYR A 19 16.55 -5.46 4.12
CA TYR A 19 15.95 -6.19 3.02
C TYR A 19 17.08 -6.80 2.15
N PRO A 20 17.24 -8.14 2.09
CA PRO A 20 18.29 -8.75 1.28
C PRO A 20 17.68 -9.13 -0.07
N GLY A 21 17.74 -8.25 -1.06
CA GLY A 21 17.20 -8.56 -2.38
C GLY A 21 17.50 -7.49 -3.41
N GLY A 22 18.61 -7.65 -4.13
CA GLY A 22 18.84 -6.96 -5.39
C GLY A 22 18.02 -7.63 -6.49
N MET A 23 17.19 -6.85 -7.17
CA MET A 23 16.52 -7.19 -8.42
C MET A 23 16.58 -5.94 -9.28
N GLY A 24 17.09 -6.09 -10.52
CA GLY A 24 17.28 -4.99 -11.46
C GLY A 24 16.01 -4.16 -11.67
N GLU A 25 16.26 -2.87 -11.96
CA GLU A 25 15.32 -1.82 -12.37
C GLU A 25 14.40 -1.20 -11.31
N LEU A 26 14.46 -1.62 -10.04
CA LEU A 26 14.00 -0.80 -8.91
C LEU A 26 15.19 -0.05 -8.28
N PRO A 27 14.97 1.11 -7.61
CA PRO A 27 16.03 1.75 -6.82
C PRO A 27 16.67 0.74 -5.87
N GLU A 28 17.99 0.81 -5.64
CA GLU A 28 18.73 -0.16 -4.81
C GLU A 28 18.04 -0.42 -3.45
N THR A 29 17.32 0.59 -2.94
CA THR A 29 16.40 0.48 -1.80
C THR A 29 15.13 1.32 -1.98
N PHE A 30 14.04 0.95 -1.28
CA PHE A 30 12.83 1.80 -1.20
C PHE A 30 13.13 3.19 -0.60
N ASP A 31 14.12 3.32 0.28
CA ASP A 31 14.56 4.62 0.80
C ASP A 31 15.01 5.55 -0.34
N ASP A 32 15.75 5.04 -1.33
CA ASP A 32 16.18 5.82 -2.49
C ASP A 32 15.01 6.16 -3.42
N ALA A 33 14.07 5.22 -3.60
CA ALA A 33 12.83 5.47 -4.32
C ALA A 33 12.06 6.65 -3.70
N PHE A 34 11.90 6.66 -2.38
CA PHE A 34 11.18 7.72 -1.66
C PHE A 34 11.95 9.03 -1.65
N ARG A 35 13.29 9.04 -1.50
CA ARG A 35 14.12 10.25 -1.61
C ARG A 35 14.02 10.89 -2.99
N SER A 36 14.11 10.09 -4.04
CA SER A 36 14.03 10.55 -5.43
C SER A 36 12.64 11.08 -5.74
N SER A 37 11.60 10.32 -5.40
CA SER A 37 10.21 10.73 -5.61
C SER A 37 9.85 12.02 -4.87
N ALA A 38 10.44 12.25 -3.68
CA ALA A 38 10.27 13.49 -2.93
C ALA A 38 10.94 14.72 -3.59
N ARG A 39 11.67 14.55 -4.70
CA ARG A 39 12.23 15.67 -5.48
C ARG A 39 11.45 15.94 -6.77
N SER A 40 10.52 15.07 -7.13
CA SER A 40 9.71 15.20 -8.34
C SER A 40 8.54 16.17 -8.13
N GLU A 41 8.49 17.24 -8.91
CA GLU A 41 7.32 18.12 -8.95
C GLU A 41 6.18 17.47 -9.72
N TRP A 42 6.51 16.71 -10.77
CA TRP A 42 5.53 16.02 -11.59
C TRP A 42 4.73 14.97 -10.78
N LEU A 43 5.40 14.14 -9.97
CA LEU A 43 4.71 13.17 -9.10
C LEU A 43 3.83 13.85 -8.04
N ARG A 44 4.20 15.04 -7.58
CA ARG A 44 3.44 15.77 -6.56
C ARG A 44 2.21 16.46 -7.13
N ARG A 45 2.29 16.97 -8.37
CA ARG A 45 1.26 17.85 -8.94
C ARG A 45 0.46 17.21 -10.06
N GLU A 46 1.14 16.59 -11.01
CA GLU A 46 0.52 16.12 -12.24
C GLU A 46 0.06 14.67 -12.12
N PHE A 47 0.85 13.79 -11.50
CA PHE A 47 0.47 12.39 -11.28
C PHE A 47 -0.90 12.22 -10.61
N PRO A 48 -1.20 12.83 -9.43
CA PRO A 48 -2.50 12.64 -8.79
C PRO A 48 -3.65 13.18 -9.65
N ARG A 49 -3.46 14.29 -10.37
CA ARG A 49 -4.48 14.88 -11.27
C ARG A 49 -4.79 13.98 -12.46
N LEU A 50 -3.75 13.40 -13.06
CA LEU A 50 -3.89 12.46 -14.18
C LEU A 50 -4.52 11.15 -13.73
N LEU A 51 -4.13 10.66 -12.55
CA LEU A 51 -4.66 9.43 -11.98
C LEU A 51 -6.17 9.57 -11.72
N ASP A 52 -6.57 10.61 -11.00
CA ASP A 52 -7.97 10.91 -10.74
C ASP A 52 -8.10 12.37 -10.26
N PRO A 53 -8.79 13.25 -11.02
CA PRO A 53 -8.99 14.64 -10.61
C PRO A 53 -9.69 14.83 -9.26
N GLU A 54 -10.43 13.82 -8.78
CA GLU A 54 -11.08 13.83 -7.47
C GLU A 54 -10.14 13.41 -6.33
N LEU A 55 -8.92 12.93 -6.65
CA LEU A 55 -7.95 12.51 -5.64
C LEU A 55 -7.37 13.74 -4.94
N PRO A 56 -7.51 13.85 -3.61
CA PRO A 56 -6.99 15.01 -2.91
C PRO A 56 -5.46 15.06 -3.03
N PRO A 57 -4.88 16.23 -3.40
CA PRO A 57 -3.46 16.35 -3.68
C PRO A 57 -2.60 16.01 -2.45
N GLU A 58 -3.13 16.22 -1.23
CA GLU A 58 -2.41 15.88 0.01
C GLU A 58 -2.18 14.38 0.19
N VAL A 59 -2.84 13.51 -0.59
CA VAL A 59 -2.59 12.06 -0.58
C VAL A 59 -1.19 11.75 -1.11
N GLU A 60 -0.70 12.47 -2.12
CA GLU A 60 0.56 12.18 -2.86
C GLU A 60 0.83 10.67 -3.01
N PRO A 61 -0.07 9.94 -3.68
CA PRO A 61 -0.03 8.48 -3.74
C PRO A 61 1.31 7.96 -4.29
N PHE A 62 1.75 6.82 -3.78
CA PHE A 62 2.81 6.01 -4.37
C PHE A 62 2.22 4.69 -4.90
N SER A 63 1.03 4.80 -5.49
CA SER A 63 0.24 3.72 -6.06
C SER A 63 -0.71 4.32 -7.10
N PHE A 64 -1.35 3.47 -7.90
CA PHE A 64 -2.35 3.90 -8.88
C PHE A 64 -3.79 3.84 -8.33
N VAL A 65 -4.00 3.82 -7.00
CA VAL A 65 -5.37 3.75 -6.45
C VAL A 65 -6.09 5.09 -6.69
N PRO A 66 -7.19 5.13 -7.46
CA PRO A 66 -7.92 6.37 -7.71
C PRO A 66 -8.73 6.80 -6.46
N ALA A 67 -9.35 7.98 -6.49
CA ALA A 67 -10.13 8.50 -5.37
C ALA A 67 -11.32 7.58 -5.04
N SER A 68 -11.99 7.08 -6.08
CA SER A 68 -13.02 6.04 -5.96
C SER A 68 -12.50 4.77 -5.28
N GLY A 69 -11.26 4.37 -5.57
CA GLY A 69 -10.64 3.21 -4.93
C GLY A 69 -10.31 3.43 -3.46
N LEU A 70 -9.87 4.64 -3.07
CA LEU A 70 -9.72 4.99 -1.66
C LEU A 70 -11.07 4.94 -0.93
N ALA A 71 -12.14 5.42 -1.55
CA ALA A 71 -13.48 5.34 -0.99
C ALA A 71 -13.97 3.88 -0.82
N GLU A 72 -13.68 3.01 -1.80
CA GLU A 72 -13.95 1.58 -1.68
C GLU A 72 -13.17 0.93 -0.53
N ILE A 73 -11.88 1.23 -0.40
CA ILE A 73 -11.05 0.74 0.72
C ILE A 73 -11.64 1.22 2.05
N ALA A 74 -11.98 2.51 2.17
CA ALA A 74 -12.57 3.08 3.38
C ALA A 74 -13.90 2.43 3.75
N SER A 75 -14.73 2.06 2.77
CA SER A 75 -15.95 1.29 3.03
C SER A 75 -15.65 -0.15 3.44
N ALA A 76 -14.61 -0.75 2.85
CA ALA A 76 -14.29 -2.17 3.03
C ALA A 76 -13.61 -2.49 4.37
N VAL A 77 -12.92 -1.53 5.00
CA VAL A 77 -12.21 -1.75 6.28
C VAL A 77 -13.16 -1.92 7.48
N ARG A 78 -14.42 -1.44 7.41
CA ARG A 78 -15.46 -1.64 8.45
C ARG A 78 -15.03 -1.23 9.87
N VAL A 79 -14.31 -0.12 10.00
CA VAL A 79 -13.88 0.46 11.28
C VAL A 79 -14.32 1.93 11.39
N GLY A 80 -14.35 2.46 12.62
CA GLY A 80 -14.76 3.84 12.88
C GLY A 80 -14.09 4.46 14.12
N PRO A 81 -14.70 5.49 14.72
CA PRO A 81 -14.16 6.14 15.91
C PRO A 81 -13.96 5.15 17.06
N GLY A 82 -12.74 5.11 17.60
CA GLY A 82 -12.35 4.20 18.69
C GLY A 82 -11.61 2.95 18.23
N ASP A 83 -11.68 2.61 16.94
CA ASP A 83 -10.97 1.48 16.34
C ASP A 83 -9.56 1.87 15.87
N LEU A 84 -8.71 0.86 15.71
CA LEU A 84 -7.38 0.99 15.14
C LEU A 84 -7.32 0.36 13.74
N LEU A 85 -6.99 1.20 12.74
CA LEU A 85 -6.58 0.79 11.41
C LEU A 85 -5.05 0.68 11.36
N VAL A 86 -4.53 -0.46 10.91
CA VAL A 86 -3.12 -0.61 10.55
C VAL A 86 -2.96 -0.47 9.05
N ASP A 87 -2.03 0.37 8.60
CA ASP A 87 -1.62 0.47 7.19
C ASP A 87 -0.22 -0.16 7.05
N LEU A 88 -0.18 -1.36 6.49
CA LEU A 88 1.04 -2.15 6.33
C LEU A 88 1.69 -1.84 4.98
N ALA A 89 2.99 -1.55 4.99
CA ALA A 89 3.71 -0.89 3.89
C ALA A 89 3.11 0.48 3.54
N CYS A 90 2.92 1.33 4.56
CA CYS A 90 2.17 2.58 4.42
C CYS A 90 2.84 3.62 3.50
N GLY A 91 4.10 3.43 3.11
CA GLY A 91 4.90 4.42 2.39
C GLY A 91 4.89 5.77 3.11
N ARG A 92 4.63 6.86 2.37
CA ARG A 92 4.50 8.22 2.93
C ARG A 92 3.16 8.47 3.65
N GLY A 93 2.36 7.43 3.85
CA GLY A 93 1.15 7.41 4.68
C GLY A 93 -0.12 8.00 4.05
N GLY A 94 -0.05 8.50 2.82
CA GLY A 94 -1.16 9.21 2.16
C GLY A 94 -2.49 8.44 2.14
N PRO A 95 -2.56 7.24 1.52
CA PRO A 95 -3.76 6.42 1.48
C PRO A 95 -4.30 6.07 2.88
N GLY A 96 -3.46 5.56 3.79
CA GLY A 96 -3.86 5.21 5.15
C GLY A 96 -4.39 6.39 5.96
N MET A 97 -3.74 7.57 5.86
CA MET A 97 -4.22 8.78 6.52
C MET A 97 -5.54 9.28 5.94
N TRP A 98 -5.71 9.22 4.62
CA TRP A 98 -6.98 9.58 3.99
C TRP A 98 -8.12 8.67 4.47
N VAL A 99 -7.90 7.35 4.48
CA VAL A 99 -8.89 6.36 4.92
C VAL A 99 -9.20 6.54 6.41
N ALA A 100 -8.19 6.64 7.27
CA ALA A 100 -8.38 6.84 8.70
C ALA A 100 -9.13 8.14 9.01
N ARG A 101 -8.82 9.24 8.31
CA ARG A 101 -9.58 10.50 8.41
C ARG A 101 -11.04 10.30 8.00
N ARG A 102 -11.29 9.61 6.88
CA ARG A 102 -12.63 9.40 6.32
C ARG A 102 -13.53 8.59 7.24
N VAL A 103 -12.99 7.57 7.90
CA VAL A 103 -13.76 6.67 8.78
C VAL A 103 -13.71 7.08 10.26
N GLY A 104 -12.78 7.96 10.65
CA GLY A 104 -12.62 8.45 12.02
C GLY A 104 -11.79 7.56 12.94
N ALA A 105 -11.15 6.51 12.42
CA ALA A 105 -10.30 5.59 13.17
C ALA A 105 -8.94 6.21 13.56
N ALA A 106 -8.27 5.59 14.53
CA ALA A 106 -6.83 5.80 14.73
C ALA A 106 -6.04 5.05 13.66
N LEU A 107 -4.84 5.52 13.34
CA LEU A 107 -3.95 4.93 12.34
C LEU A 107 -2.61 4.53 12.95
N CYS A 108 -2.17 3.30 12.64
CA CYS A 108 -0.78 2.90 12.79
C CYS A 108 -0.23 2.48 11.42
N GLY A 109 0.72 3.25 10.88
CA GLY A 109 1.45 2.87 9.68
C GLY A 109 2.75 2.12 10.01
N VAL A 110 3.05 1.07 9.26
CA VAL A 110 4.33 0.34 9.35
C VAL A 110 4.94 0.26 7.98
N ASP A 111 6.21 0.63 7.84
CA ASP A 111 6.93 0.55 6.56
C ASP A 111 8.40 0.18 6.78
N GLY A 112 9.02 -0.50 5.81
CA GLY A 112 10.45 -0.82 5.88
C GLY A 112 11.36 0.40 5.67
N SER A 113 10.86 1.43 4.99
CA SER A 113 11.58 2.65 4.67
C SER A 113 11.54 3.67 5.82
N SER A 114 12.71 3.99 6.35
CA SER A 114 12.86 5.04 7.36
C SER A 114 12.51 6.43 6.79
N VAL A 115 12.81 6.66 5.51
CA VAL A 115 12.49 7.89 4.77
C VAL A 115 10.98 8.07 4.64
N ALA A 116 10.27 6.99 4.30
CA ALA A 116 8.82 7.02 4.16
C ALA A 116 8.10 7.27 5.50
N VAL A 117 8.54 6.59 6.56
CA VAL A 117 8.01 6.75 7.92
C VAL A 117 8.20 8.17 8.45
N ALA A 118 9.37 8.78 8.21
CA ALA A 118 9.61 10.18 8.58
C ALA A 118 8.64 11.12 7.85
N ALA A 119 8.53 10.98 6.52
CA ALA A 119 7.61 11.79 5.72
C ALA A 119 6.14 11.61 6.15
N ALA A 120 5.70 10.38 6.45
CA ALA A 120 4.35 10.10 6.93
C ALA A 120 4.08 10.75 8.29
N THR A 121 5.07 10.73 9.18
CA THR A 121 4.99 11.36 10.51
C THR A 121 4.82 12.87 10.40
N ASP A 122 5.58 13.53 9.52
CA ASP A 122 5.52 14.98 9.34
C ASP A 122 4.20 15.45 8.73
N ARG A 123 3.52 14.59 7.98
CA ARG A 123 2.28 14.93 7.25
C ARG A 123 1.01 14.73 8.05
N ARG A 124 1.04 13.99 9.16
CA ARG A 124 -0.17 13.60 9.90
C ARG A 124 -1.05 14.76 10.37
N ASP A 125 -0.45 15.92 10.63
CA ASP A 125 -1.16 17.11 11.08
C ASP A 125 -1.94 17.76 9.93
N ALA A 126 -1.41 17.72 8.70
CA ALA A 126 -2.12 18.17 7.49
C ALA A 126 -3.38 17.34 7.19
N PHE A 127 -3.44 16.10 7.68
CA PHE A 127 -4.64 15.26 7.62
C PHE A 127 -5.59 15.44 8.82
N GLY A 128 -5.25 16.29 9.80
CA GLY A 128 -6.05 16.48 11.01
C GLY A 128 -6.08 15.25 11.94
N LEU A 129 -5.09 14.35 11.81
CA LEU A 129 -4.99 13.14 12.62
C LEU A 129 -4.18 13.39 13.89
N GLY A 130 -3.12 14.20 13.81
CA GLY A 130 -2.26 14.49 14.96
C GLY A 130 -1.74 13.21 15.61
N SER A 131 -1.84 13.13 16.93
CA SER A 131 -1.40 11.97 17.71
C SER A 131 -2.22 10.69 17.48
N ARG A 132 -3.35 10.76 16.74
CA ARG A 132 -4.14 9.59 16.33
C ARG A 132 -3.51 8.82 15.17
N ALA A 133 -2.52 9.39 14.48
CA ALA A 133 -1.72 8.69 13.49
C ALA A 133 -0.28 8.54 13.97
N ARG A 134 0.21 7.29 13.99
CA ARG A 134 1.59 6.97 14.34
C ARG A 134 2.21 6.10 13.26
N PHE A 135 3.49 6.29 13.02
CA PHE A 135 4.24 5.56 12.00
C PHE A 135 5.49 4.99 12.64
N ALA A 136 5.85 3.77 12.24
CA ALA A 136 7.05 3.12 12.71
C ALA A 136 7.73 2.36 11.58
N GLN A 137 9.06 2.32 11.64
CA GLN A 137 9.82 1.44 10.77
C GLN A 137 9.64 0.00 11.25
N GLY A 138 9.29 -0.91 10.35
CA GLY A 138 9.03 -2.32 10.68
C GLY A 138 9.12 -3.25 9.48
N ASP A 139 9.23 -4.54 9.76
CA ASP A 139 9.20 -5.60 8.75
C ASP A 139 7.74 -6.05 8.52
N LEU A 140 7.35 -6.22 7.26
CA LEU A 140 6.01 -6.70 6.88
C LEU A 140 5.73 -8.11 7.42
N ALA A 141 6.77 -8.93 7.57
CA ALA A 141 6.70 -10.28 8.11
C ALA A 141 6.78 -10.33 9.64
N ALA A 142 7.15 -9.21 10.29
CA ALA A 142 7.34 -9.12 11.73
C ALA A 142 7.19 -7.65 12.19
N THR A 143 5.96 -7.16 12.23
CA THR A 143 5.61 -5.75 12.48
C THR A 143 6.00 -5.28 13.88
N GLY A 144 6.17 -6.22 14.83
CA GLY A 144 6.35 -5.93 16.25
C GLY A 144 5.05 -5.51 16.96
N LEU A 145 3.91 -5.49 16.26
CA LEU A 145 2.61 -5.25 16.87
C LEU A 145 2.19 -6.46 17.72
N ALA A 146 1.38 -6.23 18.75
CA ALA A 146 0.81 -7.30 19.57
C ALA A 146 -0.22 -8.11 18.78
N ASP A 147 -0.44 -9.37 19.19
CA ASP A 147 -1.50 -10.22 18.64
C ASP A 147 -2.85 -9.54 18.81
N GLY A 148 -3.67 -9.53 17.75
CA GLY A 148 -5.00 -8.94 17.74
C GLY A 148 -5.04 -7.44 18.07
N ALA A 149 -3.96 -6.70 17.84
CA ALA A 149 -3.89 -5.27 18.13
C ALA A 149 -4.80 -4.42 17.24
N ALA A 150 -5.03 -4.84 15.99
CA ALA A 150 -5.74 -4.07 14.98
C ALA A 150 -7.20 -4.53 14.81
N ASP A 151 -8.10 -3.57 14.61
CA ASP A 151 -9.50 -3.84 14.24
C ASP A 151 -9.65 -4.07 12.74
N ALA A 152 -8.85 -3.34 11.95
CA ALA A 152 -8.67 -3.58 10.53
C ALA A 152 -7.21 -3.39 10.12
N VAL A 153 -6.81 -4.09 9.05
CA VAL A 153 -5.52 -3.88 8.38
C VAL A 153 -5.79 -3.55 6.91
N MET A 154 -5.08 -2.56 6.39
CA MET A 154 -4.96 -2.30 4.97
C MET A 154 -3.53 -2.51 4.48
N CYS A 155 -3.37 -2.92 3.22
CA CYS A 155 -2.07 -3.10 2.56
C CYS A 155 -2.23 -2.76 1.07
N VAL A 156 -1.74 -1.59 0.66
CA VAL A 156 -1.97 -1.07 -0.70
C VAL A 156 -0.76 -1.35 -1.58
N ASP A 157 -0.96 -2.19 -2.59
CA ASP A 157 0.00 -2.50 -3.66
C ASP A 157 1.40 -2.89 -3.15
N ALA A 158 1.50 -3.61 -2.04
CA ALA A 158 2.78 -3.96 -1.43
C ALA A 158 3.09 -5.47 -1.35
N LEU A 159 2.07 -6.33 -1.25
CA LEU A 159 2.27 -7.77 -1.01
C LEU A 159 3.12 -8.45 -2.10
N GLN A 160 3.01 -8.01 -3.36
CA GLN A 160 3.81 -8.54 -4.47
C GLN A 160 5.34 -8.41 -4.28
N PHE A 161 5.76 -7.43 -3.47
CA PHE A 161 7.17 -7.17 -3.15
C PHE A 161 7.62 -7.95 -1.90
N ALA A 162 6.77 -8.73 -1.25
CA ALA A 162 7.20 -9.55 -0.11
C ALA A 162 8.02 -10.75 -0.61
N PRO A 163 9.24 -10.99 -0.07
CA PRO A 163 10.01 -12.20 -0.39
C PRO A 163 9.31 -13.48 0.06
N ASP A 164 8.66 -13.44 1.23
CA ASP A 164 7.86 -14.53 1.78
C ASP A 164 6.43 -14.03 2.06
N ARG A 165 5.55 -14.21 1.08
CA ARG A 165 4.16 -13.76 1.12
C ARG A 165 3.33 -14.55 2.15
N ASP A 166 3.67 -15.80 2.39
CA ASP A 166 2.98 -16.65 3.37
C ASP A 166 3.32 -16.21 4.80
N LEU A 167 4.57 -15.81 5.04
CA LEU A 167 4.96 -15.21 6.32
C LEU A 167 4.28 -13.86 6.54
N VAL A 168 4.23 -12.98 5.54
CA VAL A 168 3.50 -11.70 5.63
C VAL A 168 2.01 -11.93 5.85
N ALA A 169 1.38 -12.89 5.17
CA ALA A 169 -0.03 -13.22 5.37
C ALA A 169 -0.32 -13.75 6.78
N ARG A 170 0.57 -14.58 7.35
CA ARG A 170 0.47 -15.01 8.75
C ARG A 170 0.60 -13.85 9.72
N GLU A 171 1.51 -12.91 9.46
CA GLU A 171 1.69 -11.71 10.27
C GLU A 171 0.46 -10.80 10.22
N LEU A 172 -0.08 -10.55 9.01
CA LEU A 172 -1.35 -9.84 8.81
C LEU A 172 -2.49 -10.44 9.64
N ARG A 173 -2.59 -11.77 9.65
CA ARG A 173 -3.62 -12.47 10.45
C ARG A 173 -3.36 -12.34 11.95
N ARG A 174 -2.10 -12.46 12.39
CA ARG A 174 -1.72 -12.37 13.81
C ARG A 174 -2.05 -11.01 14.41
N VAL A 175 -1.74 -9.92 13.71
CA VAL A 175 -1.97 -8.56 14.22
C VAL A 175 -3.45 -8.15 14.19
N LEU A 176 -4.24 -8.79 13.33
CA LEU A 176 -5.67 -8.53 13.21
C LEU A 176 -6.44 -9.29 14.28
N ARG A 177 -7.34 -8.62 15.02
CA ARG A 177 -8.16 -9.32 16.03
C ARG A 177 -9.07 -10.37 15.38
N PRO A 178 -9.55 -11.37 16.14
CA PRO A 178 -10.63 -12.24 15.68
C PRO A 178 -11.86 -11.41 15.24
N GLY A 179 -12.42 -11.75 14.09
CA GLY A 179 -13.48 -11.01 13.41
C GLY A 179 -13.05 -9.68 12.76
N GLY A 180 -11.76 -9.32 12.81
CA GLY A 180 -11.21 -8.13 12.17
C GLY A 180 -11.14 -8.26 10.65
N ARG A 181 -11.01 -7.12 9.97
CA ARG A 181 -11.07 -7.01 8.50
C ARG A 181 -9.71 -6.71 7.88
N LEU A 182 -9.33 -7.46 6.85
CA LEU A 182 -8.21 -7.17 5.97
C LEU A 182 -8.72 -6.62 4.63
N VAL A 183 -8.09 -5.57 4.15
CA VAL A 183 -8.29 -5.02 2.80
C VAL A 183 -6.94 -4.84 2.13
N LEU A 184 -6.70 -5.45 0.98
CA LEU A 184 -5.47 -5.21 0.24
C LEU A 184 -5.71 -5.01 -1.24
N THR A 185 -4.77 -4.33 -1.89
CA THR A 185 -4.72 -4.23 -3.35
C THR A 185 -3.41 -4.81 -3.84
N CYS A 186 -3.45 -5.51 -4.97
CA CYS A 186 -2.24 -6.01 -5.59
C CYS A 186 -2.44 -6.26 -7.09
N TRP A 187 -1.34 -6.65 -7.71
CA TRP A 187 -1.23 -6.99 -9.11
C TRP A 187 -0.96 -8.48 -9.24
N GLU A 188 -1.72 -9.15 -10.09
CA GLU A 188 -1.57 -10.58 -10.38
C GLU A 188 -1.48 -10.78 -11.89
N ALA A 189 -0.71 -11.77 -12.32
CA ALA A 189 -0.84 -12.27 -13.68
C ALA A 189 -2.19 -12.99 -13.84
N ARG A 190 -2.79 -12.86 -15.03
CA ARG A 190 -3.98 -13.63 -15.42
C ARG A 190 -3.64 -15.12 -15.51
N LEU A 191 -2.47 -15.44 -16.06
CA LEU A 191 -1.90 -16.77 -16.08
C LEU A 191 -0.74 -16.84 -15.08
N LEU A 192 -0.84 -17.74 -14.10
CA LEU A 192 0.22 -17.95 -13.11
C LEU A 192 1.47 -18.53 -13.80
N GLY A 193 2.64 -17.96 -13.52
CA GLY A 193 3.91 -18.36 -14.11
C GLY A 193 4.13 -17.86 -15.55
N ASP A 194 3.33 -16.90 -16.02
CA ASP A 194 3.53 -16.29 -17.34
C ASP A 194 4.89 -15.58 -17.40
N ALA A 195 5.78 -16.05 -18.27
CA ALA A 195 7.13 -15.51 -18.44
C ALA A 195 7.15 -14.13 -19.10
N CYS A 196 6.03 -13.68 -19.68
CA CYS A 196 5.87 -12.34 -20.24
C CYS A 196 5.43 -11.30 -19.20
N VAL A 197 5.28 -11.69 -17.93
CA VAL A 197 4.91 -10.80 -16.83
C VAL A 197 6.03 -10.79 -15.79
N VAL A 198 6.37 -9.62 -15.24
CA VAL A 198 7.33 -9.53 -14.14
C VAL A 198 7.03 -10.53 -13.01
N GLU A 199 8.09 -11.19 -12.52
CA GLU A 199 8.01 -12.31 -11.58
C GLU A 199 7.13 -12.03 -10.36
N ARG A 200 7.22 -10.81 -9.82
CA ARG A 200 6.44 -10.37 -8.64
C ARG A 200 4.92 -10.46 -8.85
N PHE A 201 4.42 -10.30 -10.07
CA PHE A 201 3.01 -10.46 -10.40
C PHE A 201 2.72 -11.88 -10.93
N ALA A 202 3.65 -12.45 -11.70
CA ALA A 202 3.54 -13.79 -12.29
C ALA A 202 3.43 -14.92 -11.24
N THR A 203 3.88 -14.67 -10.01
CA THR A 203 3.90 -15.68 -8.93
C THR A 203 2.89 -15.40 -7.82
N LEU A 204 2.10 -14.32 -7.90
CA LEU A 204 1.20 -13.90 -6.83
C LEU A 204 -0.25 -14.32 -7.11
N ARG A 205 -0.84 -15.01 -6.14
CA ARG A 205 -2.28 -15.25 -6.02
C ARG A 205 -2.73 -14.91 -4.62
N CYS A 206 -3.05 -13.65 -4.39
CA CYS A 206 -3.33 -13.10 -3.06
C CYS A 206 -4.45 -13.89 -2.35
N GLY A 207 -5.53 -14.23 -3.05
CA GLY A 207 -6.63 -14.97 -2.45
C GLY A 207 -6.24 -16.39 -2.01
N GLU A 208 -5.29 -17.02 -2.70
CA GLU A 208 -4.78 -18.35 -2.32
C GLU A 208 -3.83 -18.23 -1.12
N VAL A 209 -2.91 -17.26 -1.15
CA VAL A 209 -2.01 -16.93 -0.03
C VAL A 209 -2.81 -16.64 1.26
N LEU A 210 -3.86 -15.82 1.18
CA LEU A 210 -4.69 -15.48 2.34
C LEU A 210 -5.47 -16.69 2.88
N ARG A 211 -6.04 -17.52 2.00
CA ARG A 211 -6.73 -18.75 2.44
C ARG A 211 -5.77 -19.73 3.09
N ALA A 212 -4.56 -19.90 2.56
CA ALA A 212 -3.52 -20.73 3.15
C ALA A 212 -3.08 -20.23 4.53
N ALA A 213 -3.05 -18.90 4.74
CA ALA A 213 -2.80 -18.29 6.04
C ALA A 213 -3.98 -18.43 7.04
N GLY A 214 -5.13 -18.94 6.57
CA GLY A 214 -6.31 -19.21 7.39
C GLY A 214 -7.28 -18.05 7.55
N PHE A 215 -7.29 -17.11 6.61
CA PHE A 215 -8.37 -16.12 6.50
C PHE A 215 -9.66 -16.76 5.98
N ALA A 216 -10.81 -16.25 6.45
CA ALA A 216 -12.14 -16.57 5.93
C ALA A 216 -12.69 -15.42 5.07
N ASP A 217 -13.82 -15.65 4.41
CA ASP A 217 -14.53 -14.68 3.56
C ASP A 217 -13.62 -13.95 2.56
N VAL A 218 -12.68 -14.70 1.98
CA VAL A 218 -11.70 -14.14 1.04
C VAL A 218 -12.37 -13.86 -0.30
N GLU A 219 -12.62 -12.57 -0.55
CA GLU A 219 -13.17 -12.04 -1.80
C GLU A 219 -12.06 -11.36 -2.60
N VAL A 220 -11.92 -11.73 -3.86
CA VAL A 220 -10.97 -11.13 -4.81
C VAL A 220 -11.78 -10.55 -5.96
N VAL A 221 -11.71 -9.24 -6.14
CA VAL A 221 -12.51 -8.55 -7.15
C VAL A 221 -11.61 -7.69 -8.03
N GLU A 222 -11.68 -7.93 -9.35
CA GLU A 222 -10.93 -7.17 -10.34
C GLU A 222 -11.42 -5.71 -10.41
N ARG A 223 -10.52 -4.79 -10.75
CA ARG A 223 -10.79 -3.35 -10.87
C ARG A 223 -10.38 -2.79 -12.23
N PRO A 224 -11.10 -3.14 -13.32
CA PRO A 224 -10.75 -2.69 -14.67
C PRO A 224 -10.79 -1.15 -14.80
N ALA A 225 -11.71 -0.47 -14.11
CA ALA A 225 -11.75 0.99 -14.13
C ALA A 225 -10.49 1.64 -13.51
N TRP A 226 -9.85 1.00 -12.51
CA TRP A 226 -8.59 1.51 -11.95
C TRP A 226 -7.43 1.24 -12.92
N GLU A 227 -7.52 0.17 -13.70
CA GLU A 227 -6.57 -0.18 -14.75
C GLU A 227 -6.55 0.85 -15.87
N GLU A 228 -7.73 1.30 -16.29
CA GLU A 228 -7.88 2.37 -17.29
C GLU A 228 -7.26 3.68 -16.82
N ARG A 229 -7.42 4.05 -15.54
CA ARG A 229 -6.77 5.22 -14.95
C ARG A 229 -5.25 5.11 -14.97
N ARG A 230 -4.70 3.94 -14.63
CA ARG A 230 -3.27 3.68 -14.72
C ARG A 230 -2.75 3.84 -16.16
N ARG A 231 -3.45 3.26 -17.14
CA ARG A 231 -3.12 3.42 -18.57
C ARG A 231 -3.03 4.88 -18.97
N ALA A 232 -4.05 5.66 -18.60
CA ALA A 232 -4.11 7.08 -18.94
C ALA A 232 -2.90 7.86 -18.38
N VAL A 233 -2.43 7.53 -17.17
CA VAL A 233 -1.23 8.14 -16.60
C VAL A 233 0.02 7.78 -17.42
N TYR A 234 0.23 6.51 -17.78
CA TYR A 234 1.39 6.12 -18.59
C TYR A 234 1.36 6.76 -19.98
N ASP A 235 0.21 6.73 -20.67
CA ASP A 235 0.07 7.33 -22.00
C ASP A 235 0.36 8.83 -21.94
N ALA A 236 -0.17 9.54 -20.94
CA ALA A 236 0.10 10.97 -20.74
C ALA A 236 1.57 11.25 -20.42
N ALA A 237 2.20 10.44 -19.55
CA ALA A 237 3.60 10.58 -19.20
C ALA A 237 4.52 10.36 -20.42
N LEU A 238 4.25 9.32 -21.22
CA LEU A 238 5.04 9.00 -22.42
C LEU A 238 4.90 10.05 -23.53
N ALA A 239 3.75 10.74 -23.61
CA ALA A 239 3.52 11.83 -24.56
C ALA A 239 4.38 13.09 -24.28
N LEU A 240 4.89 13.27 -23.05
CA LEU A 240 5.68 14.45 -22.65
C LEU A 240 7.14 14.44 -23.16
N GLY A 241 7.60 13.35 -23.78
CA GLY A 241 9.00 13.17 -24.18
C GLY A 241 9.95 12.99 -22.98
N PRO A 242 11.25 12.75 -23.21
CA PRO A 242 12.22 12.55 -22.12
C PRO A 242 12.28 13.72 -21.14
N SER A 243 12.40 13.42 -19.84
CA SER A 243 12.38 14.42 -18.76
C SER A 243 13.54 14.22 -17.77
N GLU A 244 14.06 15.33 -17.24
CA GLU A 244 15.00 15.34 -16.10
C GLU A 244 14.28 15.22 -14.75
N ASP A 245 12.94 15.41 -14.70
CA ASP A 245 12.17 15.12 -13.49
C ASP A 245 12.23 13.60 -13.23
N VAL A 246 12.90 13.22 -12.13
CA VAL A 246 13.15 11.82 -11.79
C VAL A 246 11.88 10.99 -11.67
N GLY A 247 10.79 11.59 -11.17
CA GLY A 247 9.53 10.88 -10.98
C GLY A 247 8.79 10.65 -12.30
N LEU A 248 8.78 11.65 -13.18
CA LEU A 248 8.27 11.46 -14.54
C LEU A 248 9.09 10.43 -15.30
N SER A 249 10.42 10.50 -15.23
CA SER A 249 11.31 9.54 -15.88
C SER A 249 11.09 8.10 -15.39
N MET A 250 10.90 7.91 -14.08
CA MET A 250 10.52 6.62 -13.48
C MET A 250 9.19 6.09 -14.04
N ILE A 251 8.15 6.93 -14.09
CA ILE A 251 6.83 6.53 -14.61
C ILE A 251 6.88 6.26 -16.13
N GLN A 252 7.70 6.98 -16.89
CA GLN A 252 7.92 6.70 -18.30
C GLN A 252 8.66 5.37 -18.53
N ALA A 253 9.65 5.04 -17.68
CA ALA A 253 10.32 3.76 -17.72
C ALA A 253 9.35 2.61 -17.41
N GLU A 254 8.65 2.71 -16.29
CA GLU A 254 7.63 1.73 -15.90
C GLU A 254 6.55 1.58 -16.97
N GLY A 255 6.08 2.67 -17.55
CA GLY A 255 5.01 2.67 -18.55
C GLY A 255 5.37 1.93 -19.85
N ARG A 256 6.64 1.93 -20.27
CA ARG A 256 7.07 1.22 -21.50
C ARG A 256 6.84 -0.28 -21.40
N ASP A 257 7.13 -0.85 -20.23
CA ASP A 257 6.98 -2.28 -19.99
C ASP A 257 5.56 -2.60 -19.53
N ALA A 258 5.02 -1.82 -18.58
CA ALA A 258 3.70 -2.05 -18.01
C ALA A 258 2.60 -2.07 -19.08
N LEU A 259 2.62 -1.15 -20.06
CA LEU A 259 1.60 -1.10 -21.13
C LEU A 259 1.53 -2.40 -21.95
N GLN A 260 2.65 -3.11 -22.12
CA GLN A 260 2.72 -4.40 -22.80
C GLN A 260 2.18 -5.54 -21.93
N GLU A 261 2.41 -5.48 -20.62
CA GLU A 261 1.95 -6.48 -19.64
C GLU A 261 0.48 -6.31 -19.22
N MET A 262 -0.12 -5.13 -19.42
CA MET A 262 -1.48 -4.82 -18.99
C MET A 262 -2.55 -5.84 -19.45
N PRO A 263 -2.54 -6.38 -20.68
CA PRO A 263 -3.48 -7.45 -21.08
C PRO A 263 -3.28 -8.76 -20.31
N LEU A 264 -2.07 -9.01 -19.82
CA LEU A 264 -1.65 -10.23 -19.13
C LEU A 264 -1.79 -10.14 -17.62
N THR A 265 -2.00 -8.94 -17.09
CA THR A 265 -2.13 -8.68 -15.65
C THR A 265 -3.55 -8.23 -15.31
N ARG A 266 -3.85 -8.28 -14.02
CA ARG A 266 -5.06 -7.70 -13.45
C ARG A 266 -4.73 -7.04 -12.13
N ARG A 267 -5.42 -5.94 -11.85
CA ARG A 267 -5.45 -5.34 -10.53
C ARG A 267 -6.65 -5.82 -9.76
N VAL A 268 -6.43 -6.21 -8.51
CA VAL A 268 -7.48 -6.72 -7.64
C VAL A 268 -7.58 -5.92 -6.34
N LEU A 269 -8.81 -5.72 -5.89
CA LEU A 269 -9.13 -5.39 -4.50
C LEU A 269 -9.54 -6.69 -3.80
N VAL A 270 -8.95 -6.93 -2.65
CA VAL A 270 -9.11 -8.17 -1.90
C VAL A 270 -9.58 -7.83 -0.51
N THR A 271 -10.60 -8.54 -0.04
CA THR A 271 -11.05 -8.44 1.34
C THR A 271 -11.06 -9.81 1.99
N ALA A 272 -10.80 -9.85 3.29
CA ALA A 272 -10.77 -11.08 4.06
C ALA A 272 -11.08 -10.80 5.54
N THR A 273 -11.51 -11.83 6.26
CA THR A 273 -11.84 -11.75 7.70
C THR A 273 -10.91 -12.69 8.48
N ASN A 274 -10.36 -12.25 9.60
CA ASN A 274 -9.72 -13.18 10.55
C ASN A 274 -10.84 -13.94 11.29
N PRO A 275 -10.93 -15.29 11.19
CA PRO A 275 -11.99 -16.05 11.85
C PRO A 275 -12.06 -15.79 13.37
N THR A 276 -13.27 -15.89 13.94
CA THR A 276 -13.52 -15.76 15.39
C THR A 276 -13.02 -16.95 16.19
#